data_AF-A0A7C0Y0F8-F1
#
_entry.id   AF-A0A7C0Y0F8-F1
#
_cell.length_a   1.000
_cell.length_b   1.000
_cell.length_c   1.000
_cell.angle_alpha   90.00
_cell.angle_beta   90.00
_cell.angle_gamma   90.00
#
_symmetry.space_group_name_H-M   'P 1'
#
loop_
_entity.id
_entity.type
_entity.pdbx_description
1 polymer ?
#
loop_
_entity_poly.entity_id
_entity_poly.type
_entity_poly.pdbx_seq_one_letter_code
_entity_poly.pdbx_strand_id
1 'polypeptide(L)'
;VMYLALHVLVDPNRSERTIPVAETARFGVLLKGSTLTGAIYVAIAFCLVVYLFLSLTKIGFELRLLGANPTAAQYAGVNPKKVIFLSFLIGGLAAGLAGGLQIIGRPPAWALYGTLGNVVGLGFAGIGVALIGRNNPIGVILAAIFYGALQHGGRYMEYEAGVCSELIGAISGLIIIALSVPEVVTLIRLRLKKWKVT
;
A
#
# COMPACT_ATOMS: atom_id res chain seq x y z
N VAL A 1 -6.63 4.51 -18.65
CA VAL A 1 -5.21 4.20 -18.33
C VAL A 1 -4.67 3.04 -19.16
N MET A 2 -5.31 1.87 -19.17
CA MET A 2 -4.85 0.72 -19.96
C MET A 2 -4.73 1.01 -21.47
N TYR A 3 -5.67 1.78 -22.03
CA TYR A 3 -5.58 2.25 -23.42
C TYR A 3 -4.32 3.12 -23.68
N LEU A 4 -3.99 4.04 -22.77
CA LEU A 4 -2.79 4.89 -22.89
C LEU A 4 -1.51 4.07 -22.76
N ALA A 5 -1.48 3.09 -21.85
CA ALA A 5 -0.31 2.23 -21.64
C ALA A 5 -0.06 1.24 -22.79
N LEU A 6 -1.12 0.79 -23.48
CA LEU A 6 -1.04 -0.24 -24.53
C LEU A 6 -1.13 0.29 -25.97
N HIS A 7 -1.56 1.53 -26.19
CA HIS A 7 -1.65 2.11 -27.54
C HIS A 7 -0.81 3.37 -27.75
N VAL A 8 -0.58 4.18 -26.71
CA VAL A 8 0.07 5.50 -26.85
C VAL A 8 1.51 5.49 -26.34
N LEU A 9 1.78 4.79 -25.24
CA LEU A 9 3.07 4.79 -24.56
C LEU A 9 3.89 3.51 -24.80
N VAL A 10 3.54 2.68 -25.78
CA VAL A 10 4.25 1.42 -26.06
C VAL A 10 5.63 1.69 -26.66
N ASP A 11 6.63 0.98 -26.15
CA ASP A 11 8.00 1.06 -26.66
C ASP A 11 8.09 0.37 -28.05
N PRO A 12 8.55 1.05 -29.12
CA PRO A 12 8.59 0.48 -30.48
C PRO A 12 9.46 -0.77 -30.62
N ASN A 13 10.43 -0.97 -29.72
CA ASN A 13 11.35 -2.11 -29.72
C ASN A 13 10.89 -3.29 -28.84
N ARG A 14 9.96 -3.07 -27.90
CA ARG A 14 9.41 -4.10 -27.00
C ARG A 14 7.95 -3.81 -26.66
N SER A 15 7.06 -4.44 -27.41
CA SER A 15 5.60 -4.30 -27.28
C SER A 15 5.07 -4.70 -25.89
N GLU A 16 5.84 -5.45 -25.10
CA GLU A 16 5.46 -5.86 -23.74
C GLU A 16 5.57 -4.75 -22.67
N ARG A 17 6.14 -3.57 -22.99
CA ARG A 17 6.39 -2.48 -22.02
C ARG A 17 6.12 -1.11 -22.61
N THR A 18 5.88 -0.17 -21.70
CA THR A 18 5.86 1.27 -22.02
C THR A 18 7.27 1.82 -22.21
N ILE A 19 7.38 2.96 -22.91
CA ILE A 19 8.63 3.70 -23.09
C ILE A 19 9.25 3.94 -21.69
N PRO A 20 10.53 3.59 -21.48
CA PRO A 20 11.16 3.74 -20.18
C PRO A 20 11.23 5.20 -19.78
N VAL A 21 11.02 5.47 -18.49
CA VAL A 21 11.10 6.82 -17.92
C VAL A 21 12.44 7.46 -18.29
N ALA A 22 12.42 8.76 -18.60
CA ALA A 22 13.61 9.52 -18.99
C ALA A 22 14.73 9.40 -17.94
N GLU A 23 15.98 9.30 -18.37
CA GLU A 23 17.12 9.03 -17.48
C GLU A 23 17.29 10.08 -16.37
N THR A 24 16.94 11.34 -16.65
CA THR A 24 16.97 12.47 -15.70
C THR A 24 15.90 12.36 -14.61
N ALA A 25 14.82 11.62 -14.86
CA ALA A 25 13.72 11.44 -13.93
C ALA A 25 13.80 10.12 -13.15
N ARG A 26 14.81 9.27 -13.43
CA ARG A 26 15.02 8.01 -12.70
C ARG A 26 15.63 8.30 -11.34
N PHE A 27 15.18 7.58 -10.32
CA PHE A 27 15.88 7.60 -9.04
C PHE A 27 17.22 6.87 -9.17
N GLY A 28 18.27 7.47 -8.62
CA GLY A 28 19.59 6.86 -8.56
C GLY A 28 19.58 5.56 -7.76
N VAL A 29 20.28 4.55 -8.29
CA VAL A 29 20.51 3.27 -7.61
C VAL A 29 21.54 3.49 -6.51
N LEU A 30 21.19 3.08 -5.28
CA LEU A 30 22.02 3.33 -4.08
C LEU A 30 23.13 2.30 -3.90
N LEU A 31 22.91 1.05 -4.34
CA LEU A 31 23.89 -0.03 -4.29
C LEU A 31 24.07 -0.64 -5.68
N LYS A 32 25.32 -0.68 -6.18
CA LYS A 32 25.66 -1.40 -7.41
C LYS A 32 25.33 -2.89 -7.23
N GLY A 33 24.48 -3.45 -8.09
CA GLY A 33 23.99 -4.83 -8.00
C GLY A 33 22.68 -5.02 -7.23
N SER A 34 22.13 -3.97 -6.62
CA SER A 34 20.81 -4.02 -5.97
C SER A 34 19.76 -3.25 -6.77
N THR A 35 18.50 -3.64 -6.63
CA THR A 35 17.35 -2.86 -7.12
C THR A 35 16.97 -1.72 -6.16
N LEU A 36 17.73 -1.55 -5.07
CA LEU A 36 17.52 -0.50 -4.07
C LEU A 36 17.82 0.88 -4.65
N THR A 37 16.82 1.72 -4.58
CA THR A 37 16.77 3.00 -5.27
C THR A 37 16.36 4.10 -4.29
N GLY A 38 16.72 5.36 -4.56
CA GLY A 38 16.37 6.53 -3.74
C GLY A 38 14.88 6.69 -3.40
N ALA A 39 14.00 5.99 -4.10
CA ALA A 39 12.57 5.86 -3.83
C ALA A 39 12.26 5.46 -2.37
N ILE A 40 13.13 4.69 -1.71
CA ILE A 40 12.91 4.30 -0.30
C ILE A 40 12.91 5.51 0.64
N TYR A 41 13.76 6.51 0.41
CA TYR A 41 13.80 7.71 1.23
C TYR A 41 12.52 8.54 1.05
N VAL A 42 12.02 8.63 -0.19
CA VAL A 42 10.76 9.32 -0.49
C VAL A 42 9.58 8.60 0.17
N ALA A 43 9.55 7.27 0.13
CA ALA A 43 8.51 6.48 0.80
C ALA A 43 8.52 6.67 2.34
N ILE A 44 9.70 6.65 2.96
CA ILE A 44 9.86 6.89 4.41
C ILE A 44 9.47 8.32 4.77
N ALA A 45 9.95 9.31 4.02
CA ALA A 45 9.60 10.71 4.23
C ALA A 45 8.08 10.93 4.09
N PHE A 46 7.44 10.30 3.09
CA PHE A 46 6.00 10.37 2.93
C PHE A 46 5.24 9.76 4.10
N CYS A 47 5.67 8.59 4.61
CA CYS A 47 5.08 7.99 5.81
C CYS A 47 5.21 8.89 7.04
N LEU A 48 6.36 9.55 7.22
CA LEU A 48 6.57 10.53 8.29
C LEU A 48 5.66 11.76 8.13
N VAL A 49 5.51 12.29 6.93
CA VAL A 49 4.60 13.41 6.65
C VAL A 49 3.16 13.02 6.97
N VAL A 50 2.71 11.83 6.55
CA VAL A 50 1.37 11.32 6.87
C VAL A 50 1.21 11.12 8.38
N TYR A 51 2.23 10.61 9.07
CA TYR A 51 2.21 10.46 10.53
C TYR A 51 2.03 11.80 11.24
N LEU A 52 2.83 12.81 10.86
CA LEU A 52 2.76 14.15 11.42
C LEU A 52 1.41 14.80 11.09
N PHE A 53 0.93 14.62 9.87
CA PHE A 53 -0.38 15.11 9.45
C PHE A 53 -1.50 14.50 10.29
N LEU A 54 -1.53 13.18 10.46
CA LEU A 54 -2.57 12.50 11.24
C LEU A 54 -2.49 12.82 12.74
N SER A 55 -1.27 12.99 13.27
CA SER A 55 -1.03 13.17 14.70
C SER A 55 -1.17 14.61 15.16
N LEU A 56 -0.67 15.59 14.40
CA LEU A 56 -0.60 16.99 14.80
C LEU A 56 -1.72 17.88 14.21
N THR A 57 -2.43 17.46 13.17
CA THR A 57 -3.44 18.32 12.52
C THR A 57 -4.86 18.08 13.01
N LYS A 58 -5.68 19.14 12.99
CA LYS A 58 -7.12 19.08 13.29
C LYS A 58 -7.86 18.11 12.37
N ILE A 59 -7.54 18.14 11.06
CA ILE A 59 -8.14 17.25 10.06
C ILE A 59 -7.80 15.78 10.36
N GLY A 60 -6.56 15.50 10.78
CA GLY A 60 -6.13 14.17 11.22
C GLY A 60 -6.87 13.66 12.46
N PHE A 61 -7.21 14.55 13.39
CA PHE A 61 -8.05 14.23 14.54
C PHE A 61 -9.51 13.95 14.12
N GLU A 62 -10.10 14.81 13.27
CA GLU A 62 -11.45 14.63 12.75
C GLU A 62 -11.60 13.31 11.96
N LEU A 63 -10.59 12.93 11.17
CA LEU A 63 -10.52 11.64 10.47
C LEU A 63 -10.57 10.46 11.45
N ARG A 64 -9.76 10.49 12.50
CA ARG A 64 -9.71 9.43 13.52
C ARG A 64 -11.00 9.35 14.32
N LEU A 65 -11.57 10.51 14.69
CA LEU A 65 -12.83 10.58 15.43
C LEU A 65 -14.00 10.04 14.61
N LEU A 66 -14.10 10.45 13.34
CA LEU A 66 -15.14 9.96 12.43
C LEU A 66 -15.01 8.45 12.18
N GLY A 67 -13.79 7.94 12.05
CA GLY A 67 -13.52 6.52 11.88
C GLY A 67 -13.83 5.67 13.12
N ALA A 68 -13.64 6.22 14.32
CA ALA A 68 -13.93 5.53 15.57
C ALA A 68 -15.43 5.54 15.91
N ASN A 69 -16.10 6.69 15.77
CA ASN A 69 -17.53 6.79 16.00
C ASN A 69 -18.16 7.95 15.19
N PRO A 70 -18.91 7.65 14.12
CA PRO A 70 -19.47 8.67 13.25
C PRO A 70 -20.59 9.50 13.91
N THR A 71 -21.32 8.95 14.88
CA THR A 71 -22.37 9.71 15.59
C THR A 71 -21.73 10.70 16.56
N ALA A 72 -20.72 10.27 17.33
CA ALA A 72 -19.97 11.15 18.22
C ALA A 72 -19.25 12.28 17.47
N ALA A 73 -18.72 12.00 16.28
CA ALA A 73 -18.10 13.02 15.43
C ALA A 73 -19.10 14.12 15.00
N GLN A 74 -20.33 13.74 14.64
CA GLN A 74 -21.38 14.70 14.28
C GLN A 74 -21.79 15.56 15.48
N TYR A 75 -21.91 14.96 16.67
CA TYR A 75 -22.17 15.71 17.91
C TYR A 75 -21.03 16.66 18.27
N ALA A 76 -19.79 16.32 17.93
CA ALA A 76 -18.62 17.18 18.11
C ALA A 76 -18.51 18.32 17.06
N GLY A 77 -19.48 18.45 16.15
CA GLY A 77 -19.50 19.48 15.11
C GLY A 77 -18.65 19.18 13.88
N VAL A 78 -18.14 17.95 13.74
CA VAL A 78 -17.35 17.53 12.57
C VAL A 78 -18.28 17.34 11.38
N ASN A 79 -17.94 17.93 10.23
CA ASN A 79 -18.69 17.74 8.98
C ASN A 79 -18.23 16.44 8.28
N PRO A 80 -19.04 15.35 8.28
CA PRO A 80 -18.61 14.06 7.76
C PRO A 80 -18.27 14.12 6.27
N LYS A 81 -19.02 14.92 5.49
CA LYS A 81 -18.84 15.01 4.03
C LYS A 81 -17.47 15.58 3.67
N LYS A 82 -17.02 16.61 4.39
CA LYS A 82 -15.70 17.23 4.18
C LYS A 82 -14.57 16.27 4.53
N VAL A 83 -14.69 15.59 5.67
CA VAL A 83 -13.67 14.64 6.15
C VAL A 83 -13.55 13.43 5.23
N ILE A 84 -14.68 12.90 4.74
CA ILE A 84 -14.70 11.82 3.74
C ILE A 84 -14.05 12.28 2.44
N PHE A 85 -14.39 13.47 1.93
CA PHE A 85 -13.77 13.97 0.70
C PHE A 85 -12.25 14.14 0.84
N LEU A 86 -11.78 14.67 1.97
CA LEU A 86 -10.37 14.79 2.29
C LEU A 86 -9.67 13.42 2.40
N SER A 87 -10.33 12.41 2.97
CA SER A 87 -9.75 11.06 3.07
C SER A 87 -9.52 10.46 1.68
N PHE A 88 -10.48 10.61 0.76
CA PHE A 88 -10.33 10.17 -0.63
C PHE A 88 -9.20 10.92 -1.34
N LEU A 89 -9.06 12.23 -1.11
CA LEU A 89 -8.02 13.03 -1.73
C LEU A 89 -6.62 12.63 -1.26
N ILE A 90 -6.44 12.43 0.05
CA ILE A 90 -5.17 11.98 0.64
C ILE A 90 -4.84 10.56 0.18
N GLY A 91 -5.83 9.67 0.16
CA GLY A 91 -5.67 8.29 -0.32
C GLY A 91 -5.29 8.24 -1.81
N GLY A 92 -5.89 9.09 -2.63
CA GLY A 92 -5.56 9.22 -4.05
C GLY A 92 -4.14 9.74 -4.28
N LEU A 93 -3.70 10.75 -3.53
CA LEU A 93 -2.32 11.24 -3.58
C LEU A 93 -1.32 10.16 -3.15
N ALA A 94 -1.61 9.43 -2.07
CA ALA A 94 -0.77 8.33 -1.61
C ALA A 94 -0.68 7.20 -2.64
N ALA A 95 -1.80 6.80 -3.24
CA ALA A 95 -1.84 5.77 -4.29
C ALA A 95 -1.09 6.21 -5.56
N GLY A 96 -1.22 7.47 -5.97
CA GLY A 96 -0.50 8.05 -7.10
C GLY A 96 1.02 8.08 -6.86
N LEU A 97 1.44 8.51 -5.67
CA LEU A 97 2.86 8.49 -5.27
C LEU A 97 3.41 7.06 -5.23
N ALA A 98 2.68 6.11 -4.66
CA ALA A 98 3.09 4.71 -4.61
C ALA A 98 3.28 4.12 -6.02
N GLY A 99 2.33 4.36 -6.94
CA GLY A 99 2.45 3.93 -8.33
C GLY A 99 3.62 4.60 -9.07
N GLY A 100 3.81 5.90 -8.87
CA GLY A 100 4.92 6.65 -9.47
C GLY A 100 6.29 6.13 -8.99
N LEU A 101 6.46 5.97 -7.67
CA LEU A 101 7.67 5.40 -7.08
C LEU A 101 7.93 3.97 -7.57
N GLN A 102 6.88 3.17 -7.77
CA GLN A 102 7.02 1.81 -8.25
C GLN A 102 7.57 1.73 -9.68
N ILE A 103 7.22 2.68 -10.56
CA ILE A 103 7.67 2.71 -11.95
C ILE A 103 9.06 3.34 -12.04
N ILE A 104 9.26 4.50 -11.39
CA ILE A 104 10.50 5.28 -11.47
C ILE A 104 11.63 4.62 -10.64
N GLY A 105 11.28 3.92 -9.57
CA GLY A 105 12.21 3.32 -8.61
C GLY A 105 12.51 1.84 -8.82
N ARG A 106 12.10 1.22 -9.94
CA ARG A 106 12.33 -0.21 -10.22
C ARG A 106 13.27 -0.44 -11.42
N PRO A 107 14.60 -0.49 -11.18
CA PRO A 107 15.57 -1.01 -12.15
C PRO A 107 15.32 -2.50 -12.46
N PRO A 108 15.65 -3.01 -13.66
CA PRO A 108 16.08 -2.30 -14.87
C PRO A 108 14.90 -1.93 -15.80
N ALA A 109 13.66 -2.08 -15.32
CA ALA A 109 12.50 -1.91 -16.18
C ALA A 109 12.19 -0.43 -16.44
N TRP A 110 12.16 0.41 -15.38
CA TRP A 110 11.73 1.82 -15.42
C TRP A 110 10.50 2.08 -16.30
N ALA A 111 9.62 1.09 -16.40
CA ALA A 111 8.52 1.03 -17.34
C ALA A 111 7.37 0.24 -16.74
N LEU A 112 6.16 0.59 -17.16
CA LEU A 112 4.96 -0.20 -16.91
C LEU A 112 4.90 -1.34 -17.94
N TYR A 113 4.70 -2.57 -17.47
CA TYR A 113 4.48 -3.71 -18.38
C TYR A 113 3.03 -3.69 -18.86
N GLY A 114 2.80 -4.11 -20.11
CA GLY A 114 1.45 -4.13 -20.70
C GLY A 114 0.47 -5.04 -19.94
N THR A 115 0.97 -6.09 -19.29
CA THR A 115 0.18 -6.98 -18.42
C THR A 115 -0.07 -6.41 -17.02
N LEU A 116 0.48 -5.23 -16.71
CA LEU A 116 0.50 -4.61 -15.37
C LEU A 116 1.04 -5.53 -14.25
N GLY A 117 1.74 -6.62 -14.58
CA GLY A 117 2.23 -7.58 -13.57
C GLY A 117 3.20 -6.97 -12.54
N ASN A 118 3.75 -5.78 -12.81
CA ASN A 118 4.59 -5.03 -11.90
C ASN A 118 3.84 -4.09 -10.93
N VAL A 119 2.53 -3.88 -11.11
CA VAL A 119 1.71 -2.95 -10.31
C VAL A 119 0.42 -3.62 -9.79
N VAL A 120 -0.14 -4.57 -10.53
CA VAL A 120 -1.34 -5.31 -10.12
C VAL A 120 -1.09 -6.04 -8.81
N GLY A 121 -2.08 -6.00 -7.92
CA GLY A 121 -2.04 -6.66 -6.62
C GLY A 121 -1.31 -5.89 -5.51
N LEU A 122 -0.47 -4.89 -5.82
CA LEU A 122 0.23 -4.11 -4.79
C LEU A 122 -0.71 -3.36 -3.85
N GLY A 123 -1.83 -2.84 -4.37
CA GLY A 123 -2.85 -2.18 -3.54
C GLY A 123 -3.56 -3.17 -2.60
N PHE A 124 -3.85 -4.38 -3.08
CA PHE A 124 -4.47 -5.43 -2.25
C PHE A 124 -3.50 -5.93 -1.17
N ALA A 125 -2.25 -6.17 -1.53
CA ALA A 125 -1.19 -6.46 -0.58
C ALA A 125 -1.03 -5.35 0.47
N GLY A 126 -1.16 -4.08 0.06
CA GLY A 126 -1.13 -2.92 0.94
C GLY A 126 -2.20 -2.93 2.04
N ILE A 127 -3.38 -3.51 1.78
CA ILE A 127 -4.42 -3.70 2.81
C ILE A 127 -3.91 -4.64 3.90
N GLY A 128 -3.28 -5.75 3.52
CA GLY A 128 -2.67 -6.68 4.47
C GLY A 128 -1.56 -6.03 5.30
N VAL A 129 -0.69 -5.25 4.65
CA VAL A 129 0.38 -4.50 5.32
C VAL A 129 -0.19 -3.47 6.32
N ALA A 130 -1.27 -2.78 5.96
CA ALA A 130 -1.95 -1.85 6.87
C ALA A 130 -2.53 -2.55 8.10
N LEU A 131 -3.10 -3.74 7.94
CA LEU A 131 -3.60 -4.56 9.04
C LEU A 131 -2.46 -5.04 9.96
N ILE A 132 -1.35 -5.53 9.39
CA ILE A 132 -0.14 -5.91 10.15
C ILE A 132 0.38 -4.71 10.96
N GLY A 133 0.41 -3.53 10.35
CA GLY A 133 0.80 -2.28 11.00
C GLY A 133 -0.26 -1.68 11.94
N ARG A 134 -1.42 -2.33 12.14
CA ARG A 134 -2.56 -1.83 12.94
C ARG A 134 -2.99 -0.40 12.57
N ASN A 135 -2.98 -0.07 11.28
CA ASN A 135 -3.26 1.27 10.74
C ASN A 135 -2.40 2.40 11.34
N ASN A 136 -1.28 2.08 11.99
CA ASN A 136 -0.33 3.07 12.50
C ASN A 136 0.78 3.29 11.47
N PRO A 137 1.04 4.54 11.01
CA PRO A 137 2.06 4.82 10.01
C PRO A 137 3.46 4.25 10.33
N ILE A 138 3.85 4.22 11.61
CA ILE A 138 5.15 3.66 12.04
C ILE A 138 5.14 2.13 11.93
N GLY A 139 4.03 1.50 12.34
CA GLY A 139 3.85 0.05 12.21
C GLY A 139 3.81 -0.40 10.75
N VAL A 140 3.25 0.42 9.86
CA VAL A 140 3.18 0.16 8.42
C VAL A 140 4.57 0.11 7.79
N ILE A 141 5.53 0.94 8.23
CA ILE A 141 6.91 0.90 7.70
C ILE A 141 7.55 -0.47 7.98
N LEU A 142 7.48 -0.93 9.22
CA LEU A 142 8.03 -2.24 9.61
C LEU A 142 7.30 -3.39 8.91
N ALA A 143 5.97 -3.32 8.85
CA ALA A 143 5.15 -4.31 8.16
C ALA A 143 5.47 -4.38 6.65
N ALA A 144 5.71 -3.23 6.01
CA ALA A 144 6.05 -3.16 4.58
C ALA A 144 7.42 -3.78 4.29
N ILE A 145 8.41 -3.58 5.18
CA ILE A 145 9.74 -4.20 5.07
C ILE A 145 9.60 -5.72 5.19
N PHE A 146 8.86 -6.20 6.20
CA PHE A 146 8.62 -7.62 6.40
C PHE A 146 7.91 -8.27 5.21
N TYR A 147 6.82 -7.65 4.75
CA TYR A 147 6.05 -8.14 3.62
C TYR A 147 6.84 -8.10 2.31
N GLY A 148 7.64 -7.05 2.09
CA GLY A 148 8.57 -6.96 0.97
C GLY A 148 9.64 -8.05 1.01
N ALA A 149 10.20 -8.34 2.18
CA ALA A 149 11.16 -9.43 2.36
C ALA A 149 10.54 -10.80 2.05
N LEU A 150 9.29 -11.05 2.47
CA LEU A 150 8.56 -12.27 2.11
C LEU A 150 8.32 -12.39 0.60
N GLN A 151 7.90 -11.31 -0.06
CA GLN A 151 7.70 -11.35 -1.52
C GLN A 151 9.01 -11.55 -2.28
N HIS A 152 10.06 -10.81 -1.93
CA HIS A 152 11.35 -10.93 -2.60
C HIS A 152 12.03 -12.28 -2.31
N GLY A 153 12.00 -12.73 -1.06
CA GLY A 153 12.53 -14.04 -0.67
C GLY A 153 11.78 -15.18 -1.34
N GLY A 154 10.45 -15.08 -1.43
CA GLY A 154 9.65 -16.08 -2.12
C GLY A 154 9.93 -16.14 -3.63
N ARG A 155 10.11 -14.99 -4.30
CA ARG A 155 10.53 -14.96 -5.72
C ARG A 155 11.94 -15.52 -5.92
N TYR A 156 12.83 -15.32 -4.94
CA TYR A 156 14.17 -15.92 -4.96
C TYR A 156 14.09 -17.45 -4.81
N MET A 157 13.24 -17.95 -3.91
CA MET A 157 13.00 -19.38 -3.73
C MET A 157 12.30 -20.03 -4.93
N GLU A 158 11.41 -19.29 -5.62
CA GLU A 158 10.81 -19.74 -6.87
C GLU A 158 11.88 -19.95 -7.95
N TYR A 159 12.80 -18.99 -8.08
CA TYR A 159 13.88 -19.06 -9.06
C TYR A 159 14.90 -20.17 -8.77
N GLU A 160 15.28 -20.35 -7.51
CA GLU A 160 16.40 -21.25 -7.15
C GLU A 160 15.95 -22.65 -6.71
N ALA A 161 14.83 -22.75 -5.99
CA ALA A 161 14.32 -24.00 -5.42
C ALA A 161 13.05 -24.53 -6.12
N GLY A 162 12.55 -23.84 -7.16
CA GLY A 162 11.37 -24.26 -7.92
C GLY A 162 10.06 -24.21 -7.13
N VAL A 163 10.03 -23.44 -6.04
CA VAL A 163 8.87 -23.32 -5.16
C VAL A 163 7.82 -22.41 -5.81
N CYS A 164 6.60 -22.91 -6.00
CA CYS A 164 5.48 -22.13 -6.55
C CYS A 164 5.24 -20.83 -5.78
N SER A 165 5.17 -19.70 -6.49
CA SER A 165 4.93 -18.36 -5.91
C SER A 165 3.59 -18.25 -5.19
N GLU A 166 2.65 -19.12 -5.52
CA GLU A 166 1.34 -19.26 -4.89
C GLU A 166 1.44 -19.52 -3.38
N LEU A 167 2.51 -20.19 -2.93
CA LEU A 167 2.76 -20.44 -1.50
C LEU A 167 2.97 -19.14 -0.72
N ILE A 168 3.58 -18.13 -1.32
CA ILE A 168 3.77 -16.81 -0.70
C ILE A 168 2.41 -16.12 -0.52
N GLY A 169 1.53 -16.26 -1.52
CA GLY A 169 0.16 -15.76 -1.47
C GLY A 169 -0.64 -16.44 -0.36
N ALA A 170 -0.53 -17.77 -0.24
CA ALA A 170 -1.18 -18.54 0.81
C ALA A 170 -0.68 -18.15 2.22
N ILE A 171 0.63 -18.02 2.41
CA ILE A 171 1.23 -17.58 3.69
C ILE A 171 0.77 -16.16 4.04
N SER A 172 0.78 -15.25 3.07
CA SER A 172 0.30 -13.88 3.26
C SER A 172 -1.17 -13.84 3.66
N GLY A 173 -2.01 -14.66 3.02
CA GLY A 173 -3.42 -14.82 3.36
C GLY A 173 -3.60 -15.37 4.78
N LEU A 174 -2.81 -16.37 5.17
CA LEU A 174 -2.83 -16.93 6.52
C LEU A 174 -2.43 -15.89 7.58
N ILE A 175 -1.42 -15.05 7.31
CA ILE A 175 -1.01 -13.95 8.18
C ILE A 175 -2.17 -12.96 8.37
N ILE A 176 -2.83 -12.56 7.29
CA ILE A 176 -3.95 -11.62 7.35
C ILE A 176 -5.11 -12.23 8.15
N ILE A 177 -5.43 -13.51 7.93
CA ILE A 177 -6.47 -14.21 8.68
C ILE A 177 -6.10 -14.24 10.17
N ALA A 178 -4.89 -14.69 10.51
CA ALA A 178 -4.42 -14.78 11.89
C ALA A 178 -4.50 -13.44 12.63
N LEU A 179 -4.16 -12.34 11.95
CA LEU A 179 -4.24 -10.98 12.52
C LEU A 179 -5.68 -10.45 12.61
N SER A 180 -6.58 -10.90 11.74
CA SER A 180 -7.97 -10.46 11.74
C SER A 180 -8.83 -11.19 12.78
N VAL A 181 -8.46 -12.42 13.17
CA VAL A 181 -9.16 -13.24 14.18
C VAL A 181 -9.48 -12.46 15.48
N PRO A 182 -8.54 -11.78 16.16
CA PRO A 182 -8.85 -11.08 17.41
C PRO A 182 -9.89 -9.96 17.27
N GLU A 183 -9.86 -9.22 16.16
CA GLU A 183 -10.86 -8.18 15.86
C GLU A 183 -12.24 -8.81 15.62
N VAL A 184 -12.29 -9.89 14.84
CA VAL A 184 -13.54 -10.63 14.56
C VAL A 184 -14.13 -11.20 15.85
N VAL A 185 -13.33 -11.81 16.72
CA VAL A 185 -13.78 -12.34 18.02
C VAL A 185 -14.38 -11.22 18.89
N THR A 186 -13.75 -10.04 18.88
CA THR A 186 -14.24 -8.89 19.64
C THR A 186 -15.59 -8.40 19.12
N LEU A 187 -15.74 -8.29 17.80
CA LEU A 187 -17.00 -7.91 17.15
C LEU A 187 -18.13 -8.93 17.43
N ILE A 188 -17.83 -10.23 17.34
CA ILE A 188 -18.80 -11.29 17.66
C ILE A 188 -19.24 -11.20 19.12
N ARG A 189 -18.29 -11.04 20.07
CA ARG A 189 -18.63 -10.90 21.51
C ARG A 189 -19.53 -9.69 21.77
N LEU A 190 -19.26 -8.54 21.15
CA LEU A 190 -20.07 -7.34 21.29
C LEU A 190 -21.50 -7.53 20.74
N ARG A 191 -21.62 -8.23 19.60
CA ARG A 191 -22.92 -8.54 18.98
C ARG A 191 -23.75 -9.50 19.86
N LEU A 192 -23.12 -10.54 20.38
CA LEU A 192 -23.77 -11.52 21.27
C LEU A 192 -24.21 -10.89 22.60
N LYS A 193 -23.42 -9.98 23.17
CA LYS A 193 -23.80 -9.24 24.39
C LYS A 193 -25.02 -8.34 24.16
N LYS A 194 -25.13 -7.71 22.99
CA LYS A 194 -26.31 -6.90 22.61
C LYS A 194 -27.59 -7.74 22.54
N TRP A 195 -27.51 -8.96 22.03
CA TRP A 195 -28.66 -9.88 21.93
C TRP A 195 -29.19 -10.38 23.27
N LYS A 196 -28.35 -10.41 24.32
CA LYS A 196 -28.75 -10.85 25.67
C LYS A 196 -29.46 -9.78 26.51
N VAL A 197 -29.55 -8.54 26.02
CA VAL A 197 -30.09 -7.37 26.76
C VAL A 197 -31.38 -6.84 26.11
N THR A 198 -31.86 -7.50 25.06
CA THR A 198 -33.21 -7.35 24.47
C THR A 198 -33.99 -8.63 24.73
#